data_AF-A0A925N2N4-F1
#
_entry.id   AF-A0A925N2N4-F1
#
_cell.length_a   1.000
_cell.length_b   1.000
_cell.length_c   1.000
_cell.angle_alpha   90.00
_cell.angle_beta   90.00
_cell.angle_gamma   90.00
#
_symmetry.space_group_name_H-M   'P 1'
#
loop_
_entity.id
_entity.type
_entity.pdbx_description
1 polymer ?
#
loop_
_entity_poly.entity_id
_entity_poly.type
_entity_poly.pdbx_seq_one_letter_code
_entity_poly.pdbx_strand_id
1 'polypeptide(L)'
;MSDYTSGLKVGKKIGNGHFGQVHEAVDPAHGDVAVKVLRRAAWMTDSQWATYKPEHLGEAQNLSRAEHRNVVKVHYVVEGDSGDSVVICMAFCPGGSLQDHFEKGPMRLPTVKKVTTQVLHGLGALHQRGMVHRDIKPANILIDEKGVAQLGDFGLVTDELVFGYASDAGYLDHLAYEVWQGSGTSVRSDIWALGMTLYRLLHGQTWYSESTPPQDVVKNGGYADKLRWLPHIPKDWRRVIRKMLVDDPARRYQSVQQALNGVAPLCVEPAWDTTVGSDRVDWQRLSGSRRVFAEWERLSERKHKWRVWSEPIGKGRSRNLGGSNVSTSRRDAEEGLRALLCP
;
A
#
# COMPACT_ATOMS: atom_id res chain seq x y z
N MET A 1 27.03 2.77 -39.96
CA MET A 1 26.83 2.02 -38.70
C MET A 1 25.33 1.97 -38.51
N SER A 2 24.77 0.77 -38.57
CA SER A 2 23.33 0.51 -38.71
C SER A 2 22.49 1.27 -37.67
N ASP A 3 21.44 1.91 -38.17
CA ASP A 3 20.37 2.56 -37.43
C ASP A 3 19.76 1.58 -36.42
N TYR A 4 20.11 1.74 -35.14
CA TYR A 4 19.42 1.05 -34.05
C TYR A 4 18.16 1.85 -33.70
N THR A 5 17.05 1.58 -34.37
CA THR A 5 15.72 1.99 -33.90
C THR A 5 15.33 1.10 -32.73
N SER A 6 14.87 1.69 -31.63
CA SER A 6 14.33 0.94 -30.49
C SER A 6 13.20 0.02 -30.99
N GLY A 7 13.36 -1.30 -30.84
CA GLY A 7 12.35 -2.28 -31.24
C GLY A 7 11.23 -2.46 -30.21
N LEU A 8 11.10 -1.53 -29.26
CA LEU A 8 10.09 -1.52 -28.21
C LEU A 8 8.69 -1.47 -28.82
N LYS A 9 7.89 -2.51 -28.59
CA LYS A 9 6.50 -2.58 -29.06
C LYS A 9 5.56 -2.29 -27.90
N VAL A 10 5.06 -1.06 -27.84
CA VAL A 10 4.08 -0.66 -26.83
C VAL A 10 2.73 -1.30 -27.14
N GLY A 11 2.22 -2.06 -26.18
CA GLY A 11 0.95 -2.76 -26.25
C GLY A 11 -0.16 -2.02 -25.49
N LYS A 12 -1.04 -2.80 -24.85
CA LYS A 12 -2.21 -2.25 -24.14
C LYS A 12 -1.80 -1.41 -22.93
N LYS A 13 -2.64 -0.43 -22.62
CA LYS A 13 -2.57 0.31 -21.37
C LYS A 13 -2.96 -0.60 -20.21
N ILE A 14 -2.13 -0.64 -19.17
CA ILE A 14 -2.31 -1.48 -17.97
C ILE A 14 -2.50 -0.67 -16.69
N GLY A 15 -2.26 0.65 -16.72
CA GLY A 15 -2.47 1.49 -15.56
C GLY A 15 -2.51 2.99 -15.87
N ASN A 16 -3.12 3.73 -14.95
CA ASN A 16 -2.98 5.17 -14.84
C ASN A 16 -1.98 5.45 -13.72
N GLY A 17 -0.74 5.82 -14.06
CA GLY A 17 0.14 6.48 -13.11
C GLY A 17 -0.25 7.96 -13.06
N HIS A 18 -0.15 8.59 -11.88
CA HIS A 18 -0.43 10.04 -11.74
C HIS A 18 0.43 10.89 -12.68
N PHE A 19 1.65 10.43 -12.97
CA PHE A 19 2.62 11.12 -13.84
C PHE A 19 2.58 10.66 -15.31
N GLY A 20 1.75 9.67 -15.66
CA GLY A 20 1.73 9.15 -17.03
C GLY A 20 1.04 7.81 -17.19
N GLN A 21 0.75 7.46 -18.44
CA GLN A 21 0.12 6.18 -18.77
C GLN A 21 1.16 5.06 -18.71
N VAL A 22 0.79 3.94 -18.10
CA VAL A 22 1.62 2.73 -18.06
C VAL A 22 1.05 1.71 -19.03
N HIS A 23 1.91 1.19 -19.89
CA HIS A 23 1.59 0.21 -20.91
C HIS A 23 2.40 -1.06 -20.71
N GLU A 24 1.80 -2.20 -21.01
CA GLU A 24 2.54 -3.44 -21.27
C GLU A 24 3.25 -3.28 -22.61
N ALA A 25 4.49 -3.73 -22.71
CA ALA A 25 5.25 -3.66 -23.94
C ALA A 25 6.22 -4.84 -24.06
N VAL A 26 6.72 -5.07 -25.26
CA VAL A 26 7.76 -6.06 -25.52
C VAL A 26 9.02 -5.33 -25.99
N ASP A 27 10.10 -5.49 -25.23
CA ASP A 27 11.42 -4.98 -25.55
C ASP A 27 12.30 -6.12 -26.09
N PRO A 28 13.00 -5.95 -27.22
CA PRO A 28 13.82 -7.02 -27.80
C PRO A 28 14.94 -7.54 -26.89
N ALA A 29 15.45 -6.71 -25.98
CA ALA A 29 16.54 -7.09 -25.09
C ALA A 29 16.02 -7.68 -23.77
N HIS A 30 14.87 -7.21 -23.29
CA HIS A 30 14.36 -7.54 -21.96
C HIS A 30 13.08 -8.41 -21.95
N GLY A 31 12.46 -8.66 -23.10
CA GLY A 31 11.20 -9.40 -23.21
C GLY A 31 10.01 -8.54 -22.76
N ASP A 32 9.12 -9.12 -21.94
CA ASP A 32 7.95 -8.41 -21.43
C ASP A 32 8.35 -7.33 -20.42
N VAL A 33 7.97 -6.09 -20.69
CA VAL A 33 8.30 -4.90 -19.90
C VAL A 33 7.07 -4.04 -19.65
N ALA A 34 7.15 -3.18 -18.64
CA ALA A 34 6.23 -2.07 -18.47
C ALA A 34 6.88 -0.78 -18.98
N VAL A 35 6.10 0.07 -19.62
CA VAL A 35 6.55 1.35 -20.15
C VAL A 35 5.68 2.46 -19.60
N LYS A 36 6.30 3.40 -18.90
CA LYS A 36 5.66 4.63 -18.45
C LYS A 36 6.05 5.76 -19.37
N VAL A 37 5.04 6.45 -19.91
CA VAL A 37 5.24 7.59 -20.80
C VAL A 37 4.82 8.86 -20.08
N LEU A 38 5.79 9.69 -19.75
CA LEU A 38 5.60 11.03 -19.21
C LEU A 38 5.53 11.99 -20.39
N ARG A 39 4.38 12.62 -20.62
CA ARG A 39 4.22 13.59 -21.70
C ARG A 39 4.28 15.01 -21.14
N ARG A 40 4.82 15.93 -21.92
CA ARG A 40 4.70 17.36 -21.66
C ARG A 40 3.23 17.71 -21.47
N ALA A 41 2.93 18.44 -20.39
CA ALA A 41 1.57 18.89 -20.14
C ALA A 41 1.13 19.93 -21.19
N ALA A 42 -0.15 19.91 -21.57
CA ALA A 42 -0.67 20.76 -22.65
C ALA A 42 -0.53 22.28 -22.38
N TRP A 43 -0.46 22.68 -21.11
CA TRP A 43 -0.28 24.07 -20.69
C TRP A 43 1.20 24.50 -20.61
N MET A 44 2.16 23.56 -20.74
CA MET A 44 3.59 23.87 -20.73
C MET A 44 4.09 24.25 -22.13
N THR A 45 4.75 25.39 -22.23
CA THR A 45 5.45 25.82 -23.46
C THR A 45 6.68 24.95 -23.74
N ASP A 46 7.19 24.97 -24.98
CA ASP A 46 8.40 24.23 -25.37
C ASP A 46 9.60 24.63 -24.51
N SER A 47 9.73 25.94 -24.21
CA SER A 47 10.83 26.46 -23.37
C SER A 47 10.72 26.00 -21.92
N GLN A 48 9.51 25.93 -21.35
CA GLN A 48 9.32 25.40 -20.00
C GLN A 48 9.66 23.91 -19.95
N TRP A 49 9.25 23.14 -20.96
CA TRP A 49 9.58 21.72 -21.05
C TRP A 49 11.07 21.47 -21.25
N ALA A 50 11.75 22.27 -22.06
CA ALA A 50 13.20 22.17 -22.26
C ALA A 50 13.99 22.40 -20.95
N THR A 51 13.43 23.16 -20.00
CA THR A 51 14.00 23.33 -18.65
C THR A 51 13.62 22.19 -17.70
N TYR A 52 12.37 21.74 -17.72
CA TYR A 52 11.86 20.69 -16.81
C TYR A 52 12.36 19.27 -17.15
N LYS A 53 12.46 18.96 -18.43
CA LYS A 53 12.75 17.60 -18.92
C LYS A 53 14.13 17.09 -18.50
N PRO A 54 15.23 17.87 -18.56
CA PRO A 54 16.55 17.42 -18.10
C PRO A 54 16.57 17.01 -16.63
N GLU A 55 15.84 17.71 -15.76
CA GLU A 55 15.74 17.37 -14.34
C GLU A 55 15.03 16.03 -14.15
N HIS A 56 13.87 15.83 -14.80
CA HIS A 56 13.15 14.56 -14.77
C HIS A 56 13.94 13.39 -15.36
N LEU A 57 14.65 13.61 -16.47
CA LEU A 57 15.55 12.62 -17.07
C LEU A 57 16.70 12.28 -16.12
N GLY A 58 17.32 13.27 -15.49
CA GLY A 58 18.39 13.09 -14.53
C GLY A 58 17.94 12.32 -13.29
N GLU A 59 16.75 12.62 -12.75
CA GLU A 59 16.16 11.88 -11.64
C GLU A 59 15.86 10.43 -12.06
N ALA A 60 15.18 10.22 -13.20
CA ALA A 60 14.89 8.89 -13.75
C ALA A 60 16.15 8.05 -14.01
N GLN A 61 17.23 8.66 -14.49
CA GLN A 61 18.53 8.00 -14.69
C GLN A 61 19.26 7.71 -13.38
N ASN A 62 19.15 8.59 -12.38
CA ASN A 62 19.69 8.28 -11.06
C ASN A 62 18.92 7.12 -10.41
N LEU A 63 17.60 7.06 -10.63
CA LEU A 63 16.74 5.99 -10.14
C LEU A 63 17.03 4.65 -10.80
N SER A 64 17.40 4.62 -12.08
CA SER A 64 17.79 3.37 -12.76
C SER A 64 19.04 2.71 -12.18
N ARG A 65 19.84 3.46 -11.41
CA ARG A 65 20.99 2.93 -10.66
C ARG A 65 20.60 2.28 -9.34
N ALA A 66 19.35 2.41 -8.90
CA ALA A 66 18.85 1.75 -7.70
C ALA A 66 18.52 0.28 -7.99
N GLU A 67 19.52 -0.59 -7.89
CA GLU A 67 19.32 -2.04 -8.01
C GLU A 67 19.04 -2.67 -6.65
N HIS A 68 17.83 -3.19 -6.48
CA HIS A 68 17.45 -4.00 -5.32
C HIS A 68 16.27 -4.92 -5.67
N ARG A 69 16.25 -6.14 -5.12
CA ARG A 69 15.20 -7.16 -5.41
C ARG A 69 13.77 -6.77 -5.00
N ASN A 70 13.62 -5.69 -4.23
CA ASN A 70 12.35 -5.15 -3.75
C ASN A 70 12.08 -3.73 -4.28
N VAL A 71 12.75 -3.36 -5.36
CA VAL A 71 12.55 -2.12 -6.11
C VAL A 71 12.40 -2.52 -7.57
N VAL A 72 11.38 -2.00 -8.25
CA VAL A 72 11.14 -2.33 -9.66
C VAL A 72 12.33 -1.85 -10.48
N LYS A 73 12.93 -2.77 -11.25
CA LYS A 73 14.10 -2.44 -12.06
C LYS A 73 13.69 -1.53 -13.21
N VAL A 74 14.33 -0.37 -13.32
CA VAL A 74 14.27 0.46 -14.52
C VAL A 74 15.38 -0.01 -15.46
N HIS A 75 14.99 -0.52 -16.63
CA HIS A 75 15.94 -1.00 -17.64
C HIS A 75 16.67 0.16 -18.30
N TYR A 76 15.91 1.17 -18.73
CA TYR A 76 16.44 2.38 -19.34
C TYR A 76 15.42 3.51 -19.34
N VAL A 77 15.93 4.72 -19.55
CA VAL A 77 15.13 5.94 -19.71
C VAL A 77 15.58 6.60 -21.00
N VAL A 78 14.62 6.90 -21.88
CA VAL A 78 14.88 7.53 -23.18
C VAL A 78 13.89 8.66 -23.42
N GLU A 79 14.28 9.55 -24.31
CA GLU A 79 13.39 10.56 -24.88
C GLU A 79 12.50 9.91 -25.95
N GLY A 80 11.23 10.29 -26.02
CA GLY A 80 10.34 9.87 -27.09
C GLY A 80 10.64 10.60 -28.41
N ASP A 81 10.27 10.01 -29.55
CA ASP A 81 10.67 10.47 -30.89
C ASP A 81 10.31 11.94 -31.20
N SER A 82 9.21 12.44 -30.65
CA SER A 82 8.74 13.83 -30.81
C SER A 82 9.41 14.83 -29.86
N GLY A 83 10.25 14.37 -28.93
CA GLY A 83 10.93 15.17 -27.90
C GLY A 83 10.02 15.78 -26.83
N ASP A 84 8.71 15.55 -26.92
CA ASP A 84 7.68 16.00 -25.98
C ASP A 84 7.36 14.98 -24.88
N SER A 85 8.16 13.91 -24.79
CA SER A 85 7.94 12.85 -23.81
C SER A 85 9.23 12.20 -23.33
N VAL A 86 9.14 11.62 -22.13
CA VAL A 86 10.13 10.75 -21.52
C VAL A 86 9.52 9.36 -21.37
N VAL A 87 10.23 8.35 -21.85
CA VAL A 87 9.82 6.95 -21.83
C VAL A 87 10.71 6.20 -20.85
N ILE A 88 10.08 5.59 -19.86
CA ILE A 88 10.75 4.81 -18.82
C ILE A 88 10.38 3.35 -19.03
N CYS A 89 11.37 2.55 -19.42
CA CYS A 89 11.21 1.10 -19.59
C CYS A 89 11.62 0.40 -18.29
N MET A 90 10.74 -0.43 -17.75
CA MET A 90 10.90 -1.07 -16.45
C MET A 90 10.46 -2.53 -16.49
N ALA A 91 10.92 -3.32 -15.52
CA ALA A 91 10.53 -4.72 -15.39
C ALA A 91 9.01 -4.84 -15.22
N PHE A 92 8.40 -5.76 -15.98
CA PHE A 92 6.99 -6.06 -15.85
C PHE A 92 6.73 -6.90 -14.59
N CYS A 93 5.71 -6.52 -13.80
CA CYS A 93 5.30 -7.25 -12.59
C CYS A 93 3.95 -7.94 -12.83
N PRO A 94 3.93 -9.21 -13.26
CA PRO A 94 2.70 -9.89 -13.70
C PRO A 94 1.71 -10.17 -12.57
N GLY A 95 2.15 -10.13 -11.31
CA GLY A 95 1.27 -10.28 -10.14
C GLY A 95 0.43 -9.04 -9.83
N GLY A 96 0.58 -7.96 -10.61
CA GLY A 96 -0.17 -6.73 -10.44
C GLY A 96 0.23 -5.94 -9.19
N SER A 97 -0.60 -4.98 -8.80
CA SER A 97 -0.36 -4.17 -7.60
C SER A 97 -1.13 -4.69 -6.38
N LEU A 98 -0.75 -4.23 -5.19
CA LEU A 98 -1.54 -4.47 -3.99
C LEU A 98 -2.82 -3.63 -3.92
N GLN A 99 -3.06 -2.72 -4.87
CA GLN A 99 -4.34 -2.01 -4.96
C GLN A 99 -5.48 -3.00 -5.22
N ASP A 100 -5.31 -3.95 -6.15
CA ASP A 100 -6.32 -4.97 -6.43
C ASP A 100 -6.62 -5.83 -5.19
N HIS A 101 -5.61 -6.04 -4.35
CA HIS A 101 -5.76 -6.79 -3.09
C HIS A 101 -6.54 -5.96 -2.06
N PHE A 102 -6.22 -4.66 -1.93
CA PHE A 102 -6.95 -3.73 -1.08
C PHE A 102 -8.43 -3.63 -1.47
N GLU A 103 -8.74 -3.58 -2.77
CA GLU A 103 -10.10 -3.50 -3.30
C GLU A 103 -10.91 -4.79 -3.06
N LYS A 104 -10.25 -5.95 -3.13
CA LYS A 104 -10.88 -7.25 -2.84
C LYS A 104 -11.23 -7.46 -1.37
N GLY A 105 -10.48 -6.85 -0.44
CA GLY A 105 -10.76 -6.92 0.99
C GLY A 105 -9.52 -7.01 1.87
N PRO A 106 -9.70 -7.30 3.18
CA PRO A 106 -8.58 -7.44 4.10
C PRO A 106 -7.61 -8.56 3.71
N MET A 107 -6.32 -8.25 3.72
CA MET A 107 -5.26 -9.24 3.57
C MET A 107 -4.92 -9.92 4.89
N ARG A 108 -4.54 -11.20 4.81
CA ARG A 108 -4.13 -12.00 5.97
C ARG A 108 -2.82 -11.47 6.58
N LEU A 109 -2.71 -11.53 7.92
CA LEU A 109 -1.52 -11.07 8.66
C LEU A 109 -0.18 -11.65 8.15
N PRO A 110 -0.05 -12.96 7.84
CA PRO A 110 1.21 -13.50 7.30
C PRO A 110 1.61 -12.84 5.98
N THR A 111 0.64 -12.63 5.09
CA THR A 111 0.86 -12.01 3.77
C THR A 111 1.27 -10.55 3.93
N VAL A 112 0.55 -9.78 4.76
CA VAL A 112 0.89 -8.39 5.02
C VAL A 112 2.30 -8.30 5.60
N LYS A 113 2.66 -9.11 6.61
CA LYS A 113 4.00 -9.09 7.23
C LYS A 113 5.11 -9.38 6.22
N LYS A 114 4.89 -10.38 5.35
CA LYS A 114 5.84 -10.75 4.28
C LYS A 114 6.08 -9.57 3.34
N VAL A 115 5.01 -8.97 2.83
CA VAL A 115 5.07 -7.80 1.95
C VAL A 115 5.71 -6.61 2.65
N THR A 116 5.31 -6.28 3.88
CA THR A 116 5.89 -5.16 4.65
C THR A 116 7.40 -5.30 4.80
N THR A 117 7.86 -6.51 5.11
CA THR A 117 9.29 -6.79 5.27
C THR A 117 10.03 -6.53 3.95
N GLN A 118 9.50 -7.04 2.84
CA GLN A 118 10.04 -6.84 1.49
C GLN A 118 10.07 -5.36 1.09
N VAL A 119 8.97 -4.63 1.31
CA VAL A 119 8.87 -3.20 1.05
C VAL A 119 9.88 -2.41 1.87
N LEU A 120 10.06 -2.75 3.16
CA LEU A 120 11.06 -2.12 4.00
C LEU A 120 12.49 -2.38 3.48
N HIS A 121 12.82 -3.58 3.00
CA HIS A 121 14.13 -3.81 2.37
C HIS A 121 14.34 -2.93 1.14
N GLY A 122 13.33 -2.80 0.28
CA GLY A 122 13.39 -1.89 -0.88
C GLY A 122 13.56 -0.43 -0.47
N LEU A 123 12.78 0.01 0.51
CA LEU A 123 12.84 1.37 1.03
C LEU A 123 14.20 1.68 1.67
N GLY A 124 14.78 0.72 2.39
CA GLY A 124 16.13 0.83 2.95
C GLY A 124 17.19 1.02 1.87
N ALA A 125 17.09 0.32 0.75
CA ALA A 125 18.01 0.46 -0.38
C ALA A 125 17.92 1.85 -1.05
N LEU A 126 16.71 2.42 -1.13
CA LEU A 126 16.49 3.79 -1.61
C LEU A 126 17.04 4.83 -0.63
N HIS A 127 16.69 4.72 0.66
CA HIS A 127 17.09 5.67 1.70
C HIS A 127 18.62 5.73 1.89
N GLN A 128 19.32 4.61 1.76
CA GLN A 128 20.79 4.56 1.80
C GLN A 128 21.46 5.33 0.65
N ARG A 129 20.74 5.56 -0.45
CA ARG A 129 21.18 6.37 -1.59
C ARG A 129 20.72 7.82 -1.51
N GLY A 130 20.15 8.24 -0.37
CA GLY A 130 19.60 9.58 -0.17
C GLY A 130 18.27 9.81 -0.91
N MET A 131 17.60 8.76 -1.39
CA MET A 131 16.35 8.86 -2.12
C MET A 131 15.16 8.64 -1.19
N VAL A 132 14.18 9.54 -1.23
CA VAL A 132 12.87 9.40 -0.56
C VAL A 132 11.85 8.97 -1.61
N HIS A 133 10.98 8.00 -1.31
CA HIS A 133 10.04 7.48 -2.29
C HIS A 133 8.86 8.43 -2.54
N ARG A 134 8.30 9.05 -1.49
CA ARG A 134 7.23 10.07 -1.50
C ARG A 134 5.83 9.61 -1.93
N ASP A 135 5.68 8.46 -2.55
CA ASP A 135 4.38 7.93 -3.03
C ASP A 135 4.18 6.45 -2.66
N ILE A 136 4.39 6.10 -1.39
CA ILE A 136 4.15 4.74 -0.91
C ILE A 136 2.66 4.53 -0.68
N LYS A 137 2.06 3.64 -1.48
CA LYS A 137 0.64 3.24 -1.42
C LYS A 137 0.46 1.84 -2.03
N PRO A 138 -0.67 1.14 -1.79
CA PRO A 138 -0.93 -0.17 -2.38
C PRO A 138 -0.72 -0.26 -3.90
N ALA A 139 -1.10 0.78 -4.65
CA ALA A 139 -0.94 0.83 -6.11
C ALA A 139 0.53 0.82 -6.58
N ASN A 140 1.46 1.26 -5.73
CA ASN A 140 2.89 1.35 -6.07
C ASN A 140 3.71 0.20 -5.45
N ILE A 141 3.04 -0.80 -4.86
CA ILE A 141 3.67 -2.05 -4.42
C ILE A 141 3.23 -3.13 -5.40
N LEU A 142 4.15 -3.53 -6.28
CA LEU A 142 3.91 -4.50 -7.33
C LEU A 142 4.42 -5.89 -6.92
N ILE A 143 3.81 -6.94 -7.47
CA ILE A 143 4.20 -8.33 -7.24
C ILE A 143 4.83 -8.90 -8.51
N ASP A 144 6.08 -9.33 -8.41
CA ASP A 144 6.79 -9.97 -9.52
C ASP A 144 6.33 -11.42 -9.78
N GLU A 145 6.86 -12.03 -10.82
CA GLU A 145 6.60 -13.42 -11.23
C GLU A 145 6.89 -14.46 -10.12
N LYS A 146 7.74 -14.12 -9.14
CA LYS A 146 8.15 -14.99 -8.02
C LYS A 146 7.33 -14.71 -6.76
N GLY A 147 6.34 -13.83 -6.83
CA GLY A 147 5.53 -13.43 -5.68
C GLY A 147 6.30 -12.58 -4.66
N VAL A 148 7.30 -11.81 -5.13
CA VAL A 148 8.07 -10.85 -4.33
C VAL A 148 7.49 -9.45 -4.53
N ALA A 149 7.27 -8.74 -3.43
CA ALA A 149 6.84 -7.34 -3.47
C ALA A 149 8.00 -6.42 -3.84
N GLN A 150 7.74 -5.52 -4.78
CA GLN A 150 8.67 -4.51 -5.29
C GLN A 150 8.03 -3.12 -5.23
N LEU A 151 8.80 -2.13 -4.81
CA LEU A 151 8.40 -0.72 -4.87
C LEU A 151 8.54 -0.21 -6.30
N GLY A 152 7.41 0.19 -6.90
CA GLY A 152 7.35 0.83 -8.21
C GLY A 152 7.05 2.33 -8.10
N ASP A 153 7.09 3.04 -9.23
CA ASP A 153 6.74 4.47 -9.31
C ASP A 153 7.52 5.39 -8.34
N PHE A 154 8.72 4.97 -7.93
CA PHE A 154 9.62 5.76 -7.08
C PHE A 154 10.33 6.85 -7.89
N GLY A 155 10.44 8.06 -7.29
CA GLY A 155 11.27 9.16 -7.78
C GLY A 155 10.78 9.91 -9.05
N LEU A 156 9.48 9.83 -9.35
CA LEU A 156 8.84 10.76 -10.29
C LEU A 156 8.05 11.85 -9.58
N VAL A 157 8.04 11.80 -8.25
CA VAL A 157 7.31 12.70 -7.37
C VAL A 157 8.34 13.64 -6.75
N THR A 158 8.27 14.92 -7.11
CA THR A 158 9.02 15.99 -6.43
C THR A 158 8.18 16.56 -5.29
N ASP A 159 8.79 17.25 -4.34
CA ASP A 159 8.05 17.95 -3.27
C ASP A 159 7.03 18.94 -3.86
N GLU A 160 7.36 19.64 -4.96
CA GLU A 160 6.45 20.53 -5.66
C GLU A 160 5.23 19.80 -6.26
N LEU A 161 5.42 18.57 -6.76
CA LEU A 161 4.32 17.71 -7.25
C LEU A 161 3.44 17.20 -6.10
N VAL A 162 4.02 16.96 -4.92
CA VAL A 162 3.28 16.59 -3.70
C VAL A 162 2.28 17.68 -3.30
N PHE A 163 2.69 18.95 -3.39
CA PHE A 163 1.89 20.09 -2.95
C PHE A 163 1.00 20.70 -4.04
N GLY A 164 1.44 20.67 -5.31
CA GLY A 164 0.79 21.35 -6.43
C GLY A 164 -0.29 20.55 -7.18
N TYR A 165 -0.24 19.21 -7.14
CA TYR A 165 -1.08 18.33 -7.99
C TYR A 165 -1.90 17.30 -7.22
N ALA A 166 -1.96 17.39 -5.90
CA ALA A 166 -2.62 16.41 -5.05
C ALA A 166 -4.16 16.52 -5.06
N SER A 167 -4.77 16.70 -6.23
CA SER A 167 -6.23 16.77 -6.44
C SER A 167 -6.88 15.42 -6.75
N ASP A 168 -6.13 14.33 -6.90
CA ASP A 168 -6.68 12.99 -7.07
C ASP A 168 -6.83 12.24 -5.74
N ALA A 169 -8.05 11.75 -5.50
CA ALA A 169 -8.66 11.37 -4.22
C ALA A 169 -8.00 10.21 -3.42
N GLY A 170 -6.76 9.80 -3.72
CA GLY A 170 -6.07 8.70 -3.03
C GLY A 170 -4.61 8.95 -2.65
N TYR A 171 -3.94 9.94 -3.23
CA TYR A 171 -2.57 10.32 -2.84
C TYR A 171 -2.57 11.06 -1.49
N LEU A 172 -3.54 11.95 -1.30
CA LEU A 172 -3.72 12.74 -0.08
C LEU A 172 -3.82 11.89 1.19
N ASP A 173 -4.39 10.69 1.08
CA ASP A 173 -4.53 9.76 2.20
C ASP A 173 -3.19 9.34 2.82
N HIS A 174 -2.09 9.39 2.06
CA HIS A 174 -0.78 8.89 2.48
C HIS A 174 0.16 10.03 2.90
N LEU A 175 -0.27 11.28 2.75
CA LEU A 175 0.53 12.43 3.17
C LEU A 175 0.65 12.49 4.68
N ALA A 176 1.89 12.65 5.13
CA ALA A 176 2.22 12.74 6.55
C ALA A 176 1.77 14.09 7.13
N TYR A 177 1.55 14.11 8.45
CA TYR A 177 1.14 15.33 9.16
C TYR A 177 2.02 16.54 8.84
N GLU A 178 3.35 16.38 8.96
CA GLU A 178 4.32 17.44 8.71
C GLU A 178 4.31 17.91 7.25
N VAL A 179 4.05 16.99 6.32
CA VAL A 179 3.93 17.32 4.89
C VAL A 179 2.71 18.20 4.69
N TRP A 180 1.56 17.87 5.27
CA TRP A 180 0.38 18.76 5.26
C TRP A 180 0.65 20.15 5.86
N GLN A 181 1.58 20.29 6.81
CA GLN A 181 1.98 21.58 7.38
C GLN A 181 2.99 22.35 6.50
N GLY A 182 3.30 21.86 5.30
CA GLY A 182 4.27 22.47 4.38
C GLY A 182 5.73 22.10 4.69
N SER A 183 5.98 21.12 5.56
CA SER A 183 7.33 20.56 5.69
C SER A 183 7.64 19.69 4.48
N GLY A 184 8.90 19.69 4.04
CA GLY A 184 9.35 18.80 2.96
C GLY A 184 9.24 17.30 3.31
N THR A 185 9.34 16.45 2.31
CA THR A 185 9.33 15.00 2.51
C THR A 185 10.64 14.48 3.11
N SER A 186 10.58 13.32 3.77
CA SER A 186 11.74 12.68 4.38
C SER A 186 11.59 11.17 4.50
N VAL A 187 12.63 10.48 4.95
CA VAL A 187 12.55 9.05 5.31
C VAL A 187 11.41 8.75 6.30
N ARG A 188 11.04 9.72 7.15
CA ARG A 188 9.97 9.59 8.14
C ARG A 188 8.58 9.79 7.55
N SER A 189 8.44 10.56 6.48
CA SER A 189 7.16 10.67 5.76
C SER A 189 6.90 9.39 4.93
N ASP A 190 7.94 8.75 4.40
CA ASP A 190 7.81 7.42 3.79
C ASP A 190 7.35 6.36 4.81
N ILE A 191 7.88 6.40 6.03
CA ILE A 191 7.44 5.50 7.12
C ILE A 191 5.97 5.72 7.47
N TRP A 192 5.49 6.98 7.47
CA TRP A 192 4.07 7.28 7.64
C TRP A 192 3.23 6.68 6.50
N ALA A 193 3.62 6.92 5.26
CA ALA A 193 2.92 6.42 4.07
C ALA A 193 2.87 4.87 4.06
N LEU A 194 3.93 4.21 4.53
CA LEU A 194 3.92 2.77 4.78
C LEU A 194 2.91 2.39 5.86
N GLY A 195 2.86 3.11 6.98
CA GLY A 195 1.86 2.89 8.04
C GLY A 195 0.42 2.97 7.53
N MET A 196 0.12 3.97 6.69
CA MET A 196 -1.17 4.11 6.00
C MET A 196 -1.45 2.93 5.08
N THR A 197 -0.45 2.51 4.31
CA THR A 197 -0.54 1.34 3.43
C THR A 197 -0.86 0.07 4.20
N LEU A 198 -0.17 -0.20 5.33
CA LEU A 198 -0.45 -1.37 6.16
C LEU A 198 -1.87 -1.33 6.73
N TYR A 199 -2.30 -0.17 7.22
CA TYR A 199 -3.66 0.00 7.72
C TYR A 199 -4.68 -0.31 6.64
N ARG A 200 -4.51 0.20 5.41
CA ARG A 200 -5.40 -0.10 4.28
C ARG A 200 -5.43 -1.58 3.95
N LEU A 201 -4.27 -2.23 3.78
CA LEU A 201 -4.19 -3.65 3.42
C LEU A 201 -4.82 -4.58 4.47
N LEU A 202 -4.71 -4.24 5.75
CA LEU A 202 -5.29 -5.03 6.85
C LEU A 202 -6.81 -4.90 6.99
N HIS A 203 -7.42 -3.91 6.33
CA HIS A 203 -8.83 -3.60 6.48
C HIS A 203 -9.63 -3.72 5.19
N GLY A 204 -8.97 -3.61 4.03
CA GLY A 204 -9.62 -3.58 2.73
C GLY A 204 -10.43 -2.30 2.50
N GLN A 205 -10.85 -2.09 1.25
CA GLN A 205 -11.52 -0.87 0.82
C GLN A 205 -12.85 -0.65 1.53
N THR A 206 -13.70 -1.67 1.63
CA THR A 206 -15.04 -1.55 2.22
C THR A 206 -14.98 -1.02 3.66
N TRP A 207 -14.12 -1.58 4.51
CA TRP A 207 -13.95 -1.09 5.88
C TRP A 207 -13.32 0.30 5.93
N TYR A 208 -12.28 0.50 5.10
CA TYR A 208 -11.52 1.74 5.09
C TYR A 208 -12.41 2.94 4.73
N SER A 209 -13.27 2.80 3.72
CA SER A 209 -14.18 3.85 3.24
C SER A 209 -15.23 4.28 4.26
N GLU A 210 -15.51 3.50 5.31
CA GLU A 210 -16.41 3.94 6.39
C GLU A 210 -15.74 4.94 7.34
N SER A 211 -14.41 5.07 7.30
CA SER A 211 -13.64 5.92 8.20
C SER A 211 -13.54 7.34 7.64
N THR A 212 -13.36 8.33 8.50
CA THR A 212 -13.15 9.70 8.05
C THR A 212 -11.90 9.75 7.16
N PRO A 213 -11.98 10.33 5.94
CA PRO A 213 -10.86 10.41 5.02
C PRO A 213 -9.65 11.09 5.68
N PRO A 214 -8.42 10.54 5.57
CA PRO A 214 -7.25 11.11 6.24
C PRO A 214 -7.02 12.59 5.92
N GLN A 215 -7.30 13.04 4.68
CA GLN A 215 -7.16 14.44 4.27
C GLN A 215 -7.98 15.44 5.11
N ASP A 216 -9.07 14.98 5.71
CA ASP A 216 -9.94 15.84 6.53
C ASP A 216 -9.44 15.95 7.98
N VAL A 217 -8.67 14.96 8.45
CA VAL A 217 -8.34 14.80 9.87
C VAL A 217 -6.85 14.88 10.16
N VAL A 218 -5.98 14.45 9.24
CA VAL A 218 -4.52 14.45 9.43
C VAL A 218 -4.02 15.87 9.61
N LYS A 219 -4.44 16.83 8.79
CA LYS A 219 -4.06 18.26 8.94
C LYS A 219 -4.34 18.86 10.33
N ASN A 220 -5.28 18.27 11.08
CA ASN A 220 -5.68 18.71 12.42
C ASN A 220 -4.98 17.92 13.55
N GLY A 221 -4.19 16.90 13.22
CA GLY A 221 -3.52 16.03 14.18
C GLY A 221 -4.42 15.00 14.87
N GLY A 222 -3.78 14.10 15.61
CA GLY A 222 -4.38 13.02 16.39
C GLY A 222 -4.97 11.91 15.54
N TYR A 223 -4.53 11.75 14.28
CA TYR A 223 -5.13 10.77 13.36
C TYR A 223 -4.98 9.32 13.88
N ALA A 224 -3.79 8.96 14.37
CA ALA A 224 -3.49 7.62 14.88
C ALA A 224 -4.40 7.16 16.05
N ASP A 225 -4.91 8.11 16.85
CA ASP A 225 -5.80 7.84 17.98
C ASP A 225 -7.24 7.57 17.54
N LYS A 226 -7.63 8.09 16.37
CA LYS A 226 -8.97 7.95 15.77
C LYS A 226 -9.13 6.67 14.94
N LEU A 227 -8.04 5.93 14.71
CA LEU A 227 -8.05 4.69 13.92
C LEU A 227 -8.94 3.62 14.54
N ARG A 228 -9.85 3.08 13.72
CA ARG A 228 -10.74 1.96 14.07
C ARG A 228 -10.16 0.67 13.53
N TRP A 229 -10.32 -0.43 14.27
CA TRP A 229 -9.61 -1.66 13.96
C TRP A 229 -10.57 -2.83 13.84
N LEU A 230 -10.39 -3.64 12.80
CA LEU A 230 -11.06 -4.94 12.76
C LEU A 230 -10.65 -5.77 14.00
N PRO A 231 -11.60 -6.49 14.64
CA PRO A 231 -11.32 -7.16 15.92
C PRO A 231 -10.15 -8.17 15.89
N HIS A 232 -9.96 -8.87 14.77
CA HIS A 232 -8.88 -9.84 14.56
C HIS A 232 -7.46 -9.24 14.36
N ILE A 233 -7.30 -7.92 14.34
CA ILE A 233 -5.98 -7.29 14.23
C ILE A 233 -5.32 -7.22 15.63
N PRO A 234 -4.19 -7.92 15.88
CA PRO A 234 -3.60 -8.00 17.21
C PRO A 234 -3.09 -6.66 17.74
N LYS A 235 -3.04 -6.49 19.07
CA LYS A 235 -2.62 -5.23 19.72
C LYS A 235 -1.23 -4.75 19.27
N ASP A 236 -0.29 -5.68 19.03
CA ASP A 236 1.08 -5.32 18.62
C ASP A 236 1.14 -4.75 17.20
N TRP A 237 0.32 -5.26 16.28
CA TRP A 237 0.17 -4.66 14.94
C TRP A 237 -0.32 -3.22 15.05
N ARG A 238 -1.36 -2.99 15.88
CA ARG A 238 -1.91 -1.65 16.11
C ARG A 238 -0.86 -0.71 16.67
N ARG A 239 -0.03 -1.20 17.60
CA ARG A 239 1.06 -0.44 18.23
C ARG A 239 2.12 -0.03 17.20
N VAL A 240 2.55 -0.96 16.35
CA VAL A 240 3.56 -0.71 15.32
C VAL A 240 3.04 0.31 14.29
N ILE A 241 1.83 0.12 13.79
CA ILE A 241 1.21 1.04 12.81
C ILE A 241 0.99 2.41 13.42
N ARG A 242 0.48 2.51 14.66
CA ARG A 242 0.35 3.80 15.35
C ARG A 242 1.70 4.50 15.52
N LYS A 243 2.78 3.76 15.79
CA LYS A 243 4.13 4.34 15.87
C LYS A 243 4.62 4.89 14.52
N MET A 244 4.19 4.31 13.40
CA MET A 244 4.45 4.87 12.06
C MET A 244 3.64 6.14 11.79
N LEU A 245 2.48 6.28 12.43
CA LEU A 245 1.50 7.35 12.20
C LEU A 245 1.46 8.42 13.30
N VAL A 246 2.52 8.55 14.11
CA VAL A 246 2.61 9.63 15.12
C VAL A 246 2.82 10.97 14.41
N ASP A 247 2.04 12.00 14.73
CA ASP A 247 2.14 13.30 14.05
C ASP A 247 3.57 13.89 14.11
N ASP A 248 4.19 13.88 15.28
CA ASP A 248 5.59 14.28 15.48
C ASP A 248 6.56 13.27 14.83
N PRO A 249 7.29 13.64 13.76
CA PRO A 249 8.22 12.76 13.08
C PRO A 249 9.36 12.26 13.99
N ALA A 250 9.78 13.04 15.00
CA ALA A 250 10.85 12.64 15.92
C ALA A 250 10.45 11.46 16.82
N ARG A 251 9.14 11.23 16.99
CA ARG A 251 8.59 10.12 17.79
C ARG A 251 8.27 8.86 16.96
N ARG A 252 8.37 8.94 15.64
CA ARG A 252 8.23 7.78 14.72
C ARG A 252 9.48 6.89 14.76
N TYR A 253 9.45 5.81 14.00
CA TYR A 253 10.69 5.12 13.62
C TYR A 253 11.59 6.09 12.83
N GLN A 254 12.84 6.21 13.25
CA GLN A 254 13.79 7.16 12.64
C GLN A 254 14.50 6.58 11.41
N SER A 255 14.39 5.27 11.18
CA SER A 255 14.94 4.60 10.02
C SER A 255 14.14 3.36 9.66
N VAL A 256 14.32 2.88 8.43
CA VAL A 256 13.81 1.60 7.95
C VAL A 256 14.24 0.45 8.86
N GLN A 257 15.48 0.47 9.37
CA GLN A 257 15.96 -0.59 10.28
C GLN A 257 15.17 -0.60 11.59
N GLN A 258 14.84 0.55 12.16
CA GLN A 258 14.00 0.61 13.35
C GLN A 258 12.58 0.11 13.07
N ALA A 259 12.02 0.44 11.90
CA ALA A 259 10.71 -0.07 11.49
C ALA A 259 10.73 -1.60 11.29
N LEU A 260 11.78 -2.15 10.68
CA LEU A 260 11.99 -3.61 10.55
C LEU A 260 12.03 -4.28 11.92
N ASN A 261 12.77 -3.74 12.87
CA ASN A 261 12.83 -4.27 14.23
C ASN A 261 11.45 -4.26 14.93
N GLY A 262 10.59 -3.30 14.61
CA GLY A 262 9.21 -3.26 15.10
C GLY A 262 8.29 -4.28 14.43
N VAL A 263 8.46 -4.52 13.13
CA VAL A 263 7.65 -5.47 12.33
C VAL A 263 8.06 -6.93 12.56
N ALA A 264 9.35 -7.20 12.75
CA ALA A 264 9.91 -8.54 12.91
C ALA A 264 9.22 -9.40 13.99
N PRO A 265 8.92 -8.91 15.21
CA PRO A 265 8.27 -9.71 16.25
C PRO A 265 6.75 -9.84 16.09
N LEU A 266 6.11 -9.23 15.09
CA LEU A 266 4.65 -9.25 14.97
C LEU A 266 4.12 -10.68 14.80
N CYS A 267 3.21 -11.09 15.69
CA CYS A 267 2.52 -12.37 15.58
C CYS A 267 1.58 -12.36 14.36
N VAL A 268 1.60 -13.44 13.57
CA VAL A 268 0.75 -13.58 12.38
C VAL A 268 -0.37 -14.59 12.57
N GLU A 269 -0.42 -15.23 13.73
CA GLU A 269 -1.45 -16.19 14.11
C GLU A 269 -2.38 -15.62 15.20
N PRO A 270 -3.66 -16.05 15.24
CA PRO A 270 -4.32 -16.88 14.23
C PRO A 270 -4.51 -16.16 12.88
N ALA A 271 -4.16 -16.83 11.78
CA ALA A 271 -4.25 -16.26 10.44
C ALA A 271 -5.65 -16.38 9.83
N TRP A 272 -6.54 -15.45 10.17
CA TRP A 272 -7.90 -15.38 9.64
C TRP A 272 -7.97 -15.00 8.16
N ASP A 273 -8.85 -15.67 7.42
CA ASP A 273 -9.39 -15.18 6.16
C ASP A 273 -10.62 -14.33 6.48
N THR A 274 -10.63 -13.07 6.03
CA THR A 274 -11.64 -12.08 6.42
C THR A 274 -12.36 -11.53 5.20
N THR A 275 -13.68 -11.47 5.25
CA THR A 275 -14.52 -10.83 4.24
C THR A 275 -15.29 -9.68 4.89
N VAL A 276 -15.26 -8.50 4.28
CA VAL A 276 -15.98 -7.30 4.76
C VAL A 276 -17.03 -6.90 3.74
N GLY A 277 -18.30 -6.99 4.12
CA GLY A 277 -19.44 -6.41 3.41
C GLY A 277 -19.91 -5.10 4.05
N SER A 278 -21.02 -4.56 3.55
CA SER A 278 -21.61 -3.29 4.02
C SER A 278 -22.20 -3.34 5.42
N ASP A 279 -22.68 -4.49 5.85
CA ASP A 279 -23.39 -4.70 7.13
C ASP A 279 -22.90 -5.95 7.87
N ARG A 280 -21.99 -6.72 7.27
CA ARG A 280 -21.45 -7.94 7.85
C ARG A 280 -19.94 -8.07 7.65
N VAL A 281 -19.26 -8.59 8.66
CA VAL A 281 -17.87 -9.03 8.58
C VAL A 281 -17.79 -10.49 8.98
N ASP A 282 -17.16 -11.30 8.14
CA ASP A 282 -17.00 -12.73 8.33
C ASP A 282 -15.51 -13.07 8.48
N TRP A 283 -15.19 -13.96 9.41
CA TRP A 283 -13.86 -14.54 9.57
C TRP A 283 -13.94 -16.06 9.53
N GLN A 284 -12.96 -16.67 8.87
CA GLN A 284 -12.75 -18.11 8.94
C GLN A 284 -11.28 -18.47 9.07
N ARG A 285 -11.00 -19.59 9.73
CA ARG A 285 -9.67 -20.21 9.73
C ARG A 285 -9.75 -21.70 10.00
N LEU A 286 -8.69 -22.42 9.68
CA LEU A 286 -8.50 -23.79 10.15
C LEU A 286 -7.81 -23.79 11.52
N SER A 287 -8.16 -24.78 12.35
CA SER A 287 -7.59 -25.01 13.68
C SER A 287 -7.55 -26.51 13.93
N GLY A 288 -6.47 -27.16 13.50
CA GLY A 288 -6.36 -28.63 13.50
C GLY A 288 -7.47 -29.25 12.64
N SER A 289 -8.26 -30.15 13.22
CA SER A 289 -9.38 -30.83 12.55
C SER A 289 -10.69 -30.04 12.55
N ARG A 290 -10.67 -28.74 12.86
CA ARG A 290 -11.87 -27.88 12.88
C ARG A 290 -11.67 -26.64 12.04
N ARG A 291 -12.77 -26.16 11.45
CA ARG A 291 -12.89 -24.82 10.89
C ARG A 291 -13.56 -23.93 11.93
N VAL A 292 -12.94 -22.80 12.24
CA VAL A 292 -13.49 -21.80 13.16
C VAL A 292 -14.04 -20.66 12.32
N PHE A 293 -15.24 -20.22 12.69
CA PHE A 293 -15.93 -19.11 12.05
C PHE A 293 -16.23 -18.04 13.09
N ALA A 294 -16.22 -16.79 12.66
CA ALA A 294 -16.81 -15.70 13.39
C ALA A 294 -17.57 -14.78 12.44
N GLU A 295 -18.63 -14.18 12.95
CA GLU A 295 -19.45 -13.23 12.22
C GLU A 295 -19.73 -12.02 13.09
N TRP A 296 -19.74 -10.86 12.46
CA TRP A 296 -20.20 -9.60 13.03
C TRP A 296 -21.22 -8.97 12.09
N GLU A 297 -22.44 -8.79 12.57
CA GLU A 297 -23.55 -8.18 11.85
C GLU A 297 -23.88 -6.81 12.47
N ARG A 298 -24.01 -5.78 11.63
CA ARG A 298 -24.47 -4.44 11.97
C ARG A 298 -25.95 -4.34 11.59
N LEU A 299 -26.82 -4.53 12.59
CA LEU A 299 -28.28 -4.41 12.43
C LEU A 299 -28.72 -2.96 12.28
N SER A 300 -28.01 -2.04 12.95
CA SER A 300 -28.12 -0.59 12.79
C SER A 300 -26.83 0.08 13.29
N GLU A 301 -26.73 1.42 13.20
CA GLU A 301 -25.60 2.18 13.77
C GLU A 301 -25.30 1.87 15.25
N ARG A 302 -26.33 1.51 16.03
CA ARG A 302 -26.21 1.30 17.48
C ARG A 302 -26.37 -0.16 17.89
N LYS A 303 -26.88 -1.02 17.02
CA LYS A 303 -27.22 -2.42 17.32
C LYS A 303 -26.38 -3.36 16.47
N HIS A 304 -25.64 -4.21 17.15
CA HIS A 304 -24.77 -5.20 16.54
C HIS A 304 -25.06 -6.58 17.09
N LYS A 305 -24.75 -7.61 16.30
CA LYS A 305 -24.80 -9.01 16.72
C LYS A 305 -23.52 -9.69 16.29
N TRP A 306 -23.02 -10.62 17.09
CA TRP A 306 -21.82 -11.37 16.73
C TRP A 306 -21.90 -12.79 17.27
N ARG A 307 -21.19 -13.70 16.62
CA ARG A 307 -21.07 -15.10 17.06
C ARG A 307 -19.76 -15.70 16.57
N VAL A 308 -19.26 -16.68 17.30
CA VAL A 308 -18.07 -17.46 17.01
C VAL A 308 -18.39 -18.92 17.26
N TRP A 309 -18.12 -19.78 16.29
CA TRP A 309 -18.36 -21.22 16.41
C TRP A 309 -17.29 -22.00 15.66
N SER A 310 -17.26 -23.32 15.86
CA SER A 310 -16.38 -24.19 15.10
C SER A 310 -17.08 -25.45 14.63
N GLU A 311 -16.74 -25.88 13.42
CA GLU A 311 -17.27 -27.08 12.78
C GLU A 311 -16.13 -28.09 12.56
N PRO A 312 -16.38 -29.39 12.74
CA PRO A 312 -15.38 -30.41 12.45
C PRO A 312 -15.17 -30.55 10.93
N ILE A 313 -13.93 -30.83 10.53
CA ILE A 313 -13.61 -31.27 9.17
C ILE A 313 -14.00 -32.76 9.12
N GLY A 314 -15.18 -33.05 8.56
CA GLY A 314 -15.76 -34.40 8.51
C GLY A 314 -16.89 -34.62 9.51
N LYS A 315 -16.91 -35.78 10.19
CA LYS A 315 -18.00 -36.14 11.11
C LYS A 315 -17.83 -35.47 12.48
N GLY A 316 -18.94 -34.99 13.04
CA GLY A 316 -19.02 -34.47 14.40
C GLY A 316 -20.05 -33.35 14.53
N ARG A 317 -20.11 -32.70 15.69
CA ARG A 317 -21.04 -31.59 15.97
C ARG A 317 -20.32 -30.23 15.96
N SER A 318 -21.05 -29.20 15.54
CA SER A 318 -20.65 -27.81 15.72
C SER A 318 -20.53 -27.45 17.20
N ARG A 319 -19.62 -26.54 17.54
CA ARG A 319 -19.39 -26.03 18.91
C ARG A 319 -19.51 -24.52 18.91
N ASN A 320 -20.41 -23.99 19.74
CA ASN A 320 -20.46 -22.56 20.02
C ASN A 320 -19.25 -22.17 20.88
N LEU A 321 -18.52 -21.13 20.47
CA LEU A 321 -17.34 -20.61 21.18
C LEU A 321 -17.61 -19.26 21.86
N GLY A 322 -18.70 -18.59 21.50
CA GLY A 322 -19.10 -17.31 22.06
C GLY A 322 -20.03 -16.55 21.12
N GLY A 323 -20.78 -15.59 21.65
CA GLY A 323 -21.66 -14.75 20.84
C GLY A 323 -22.57 -13.88 21.69
N SER A 324 -23.19 -12.90 21.05
CA SER A 324 -24.20 -12.07 21.67
C SER A 324 -25.56 -12.78 21.62
N ASN A 325 -26.21 -13.00 22.77
CA ASN A 325 -27.56 -13.59 22.84
C ASN A 325 -28.64 -12.65 22.28
N VAL A 326 -28.44 -11.34 22.42
CA VAL A 326 -29.29 -10.25 21.92
C VAL A 326 -28.43 -9.20 21.21
N SER A 327 -29.03 -8.21 20.56
CA SER A 327 -28.27 -7.09 19.99
C SER A 327 -27.51 -6.34 21.08
N THR A 328 -26.26 -5.98 20.81
CA THR A 328 -25.35 -5.30 21.72
C THR A 328 -24.79 -4.01 21.10
N SER A 329 -24.04 -3.23 21.87
CA SER A 329 -23.36 -2.04 21.38
C SER A 329 -22.18 -2.41 20.46
N ARG A 330 -21.72 -1.48 19.63
CA ARG A 330 -20.51 -1.67 18.81
C ARG A 330 -19.30 -2.06 19.66
N ARG A 331 -19.11 -1.36 20.78
CA ARG A 331 -17.96 -1.55 21.66
C ARG A 331 -17.93 -2.97 22.24
N ASP A 332 -19.07 -3.44 22.74
CA ASP A 332 -19.19 -4.76 23.35
C ASP A 332 -19.00 -5.87 22.30
N ALA A 333 -19.51 -5.66 21.07
CA ALA A 333 -19.27 -6.58 19.96
C ALA A 333 -17.78 -6.66 19.59
N GLU A 334 -17.11 -5.51 19.46
CA GLU A 334 -15.67 -5.46 19.15
C GLU A 334 -14.82 -6.08 20.26
N GLU A 335 -15.20 -5.90 21.53
CA GLU A 335 -14.49 -6.48 22.68
C GLU A 335 -14.67 -7.99 22.76
N GLY A 336 -15.90 -8.49 22.61
CA GLY A 336 -16.20 -9.92 22.61
C GLY A 336 -15.53 -10.67 21.45
N LEU A 337 -15.57 -10.11 20.24
CA LEU A 337 -14.87 -10.66 19.08
C LEU A 337 -13.35 -10.62 19.28
N ARG A 338 -12.79 -9.51 19.76
CA ARG A 338 -11.33 -9.40 19.96
C ARG A 338 -10.80 -10.45 20.93
N ALA A 339 -11.53 -10.72 22.01
CA ALA A 339 -11.15 -11.73 22.99
C ALA A 339 -11.05 -13.15 22.39
N LEU A 340 -11.77 -13.43 21.30
CA LEU A 340 -11.82 -14.76 20.66
C LEU A 340 -11.01 -14.84 19.36
N LEU A 341 -10.87 -13.72 18.64
CA LEU A 341 -10.12 -13.65 17.38
C LEU A 341 -8.62 -13.37 17.60
N CYS A 342 -8.26 -12.76 18.72
CA CYS A 342 -6.88 -12.54 19.16
C CYS A 342 -6.73 -12.94 20.65
N PRO A 343 -6.84 -14.24 20.96
CA PRO A 343 -6.74 -14.74 22.35
C PRO A 343 -5.34 -14.59 22.94
#